data_AF-A0A1W9PRZ2-F1
#
_entry.id   AF-A0A1W9PRZ2-F1
#
_cell.length_a   1.000
_cell.length_b   1.000
_cell.length_c   1.000
_cell.angle_alpha   90.00
_cell.angle_beta   90.00
_cell.angle_gamma   90.00
#
_symmetry.space_group_name_H-M   'P 1'
#
loop_
_entity.id
_entity.type
_entity.pdbx_description
1 polymer ?
#
loop_
_entity_poly.entity_id
_entity_poly.type
_entity_poly.pdbx_seq_one_letter_code
_entity_poly.pdbx_strand_id
1 'polypeptide(L)'
;MPIYLHDIPLPKAQARLNEALAEAGLNATLRAETIPLDENALGRVLAEPIWAKISSPREASTPWAHVRPMGEDMVATQLVLPAGHTLRPVDLGAIAGCGHSGVEVTIPPRVAILPTGTELIPIGQSAQRGDILEYNSVVLAAQVRDWGGAPTRYPITPDDFNAICEKVREAARTHDL
;
A
#
# COMPACT_ATOMS: atom_id res chain seq x y z
N MET A 1 -17.26 -27.63 3.90
CA MET A 1 -17.86 -26.92 5.04
C MET A 1 -18.39 -25.61 4.48
N PRO A 2 -19.72 -25.38 4.41
CA PRO A 2 -20.26 -24.13 3.88
C PRO A 2 -19.82 -22.97 4.79
N ILE A 3 -19.16 -21.97 4.21
CA ILE A 3 -18.79 -20.73 4.90
C ILE A 3 -20.02 -19.83 4.80
N TYR A 4 -20.79 -19.72 5.88
CA TYR A 4 -21.87 -18.75 5.96
C TYR A 4 -21.29 -17.38 6.33
N LEU A 5 -21.60 -16.36 5.55
CA LEU A 5 -21.36 -14.96 5.92
C LEU A 5 -22.29 -14.62 7.07
N HIS A 6 -21.73 -14.32 8.23
CA HIS A 6 -22.48 -13.82 9.39
C HIS A 6 -22.35 -12.30 9.42
N ASP A 7 -23.48 -11.60 9.51
CA ASP A 7 -23.50 -10.16 9.71
C ASP A 7 -22.87 -9.82 11.07
N ILE A 8 -21.65 -9.32 11.02
CA ILE A 8 -20.93 -8.77 12.17
C ILE A 8 -20.71 -7.28 11.94
N PRO A 9 -20.87 -6.42 12.96
CA PRO A 9 -20.55 -5.01 12.83
C PRO A 9 -19.13 -4.79 12.32
N LEU A 10 -18.93 -3.81 11.43
CA LEU A 10 -17.65 -3.53 10.79
C LEU A 10 -16.46 -3.46 11.78
N PRO A 11 -16.56 -2.76 12.94
CA PRO A 11 -15.45 -2.72 13.90
C PRO A 11 -15.06 -4.11 14.43
N LYS A 12 -16.05 -4.99 14.61
CA LYS A 12 -15.83 -6.37 15.06
C LYS A 12 -15.21 -7.23 13.96
N ALA A 13 -15.59 -7.00 12.71
CA ALA A 13 -14.98 -7.66 11.55
C ALA A 13 -13.51 -7.28 11.41
N GLN A 14 -13.21 -5.99 11.51
CA GLN A 14 -11.84 -5.45 11.45
C GLN A 14 -10.97 -5.99 12.58
N ALA A 15 -11.48 -6.01 13.82
CA ALA A 15 -10.76 -6.58 14.95
C ALA A 15 -10.40 -8.06 14.73
N ARG A 16 -11.38 -8.87 14.29
CA ARG A 16 -11.16 -10.29 13.96
C ARG A 16 -10.13 -10.50 12.85
N LEU A 17 -10.19 -9.68 11.80
CA LEU A 17 -9.23 -9.75 10.71
C LEU A 17 -7.82 -9.43 11.21
N ASN A 18 -7.67 -8.37 12.00
CA ASN A 18 -6.37 -7.98 12.56
C ASN A 18 -5.79 -9.05 13.49
N GLU A 19 -6.62 -9.67 14.33
CA GLU A 19 -6.19 -10.80 15.17
C GLU A 19 -5.73 -11.99 14.32
N ALA A 20 -6.51 -12.39 13.32
CA ALA A 20 -6.16 -13.51 12.45
C ALA A 20 -4.86 -13.24 11.66
N LEU A 21 -4.67 -12.01 11.18
CA LEU A 21 -3.43 -11.60 10.51
C LEU A 21 -2.24 -11.66 11.47
N ALA A 22 -2.40 -11.21 12.72
CA ALA A 22 -1.34 -11.28 13.72
C ALA A 22 -0.99 -12.74 14.08
N GLU A 23 -1.98 -13.60 14.27
CA GLU A 23 -1.79 -15.03 14.54
C GLU A 23 -1.07 -15.75 13.38
N ALA A 24 -1.39 -15.37 12.14
CA ALA A 24 -0.74 -15.92 10.95
C ALA A 24 0.65 -15.30 10.66
N GLY A 25 1.09 -14.30 11.42
CA GLY A 25 2.33 -13.55 11.14
C GLY A 25 2.27 -12.71 9.85
N LEU A 26 1.05 -12.37 9.40
CA LEU A 26 0.75 -11.61 8.18
C LEU A 26 0.40 -10.15 8.46
N ASN A 27 0.69 -9.65 9.66
CA ASN A 27 0.46 -8.26 10.04
C ASN A 27 1.63 -7.32 9.70
N ALA A 28 2.64 -7.80 8.97
CA ALA A 28 3.80 -7.03 8.55
C ALA A 28 3.66 -6.46 7.14
N THR A 29 4.52 -5.51 6.79
CA THR A 29 4.65 -5.00 5.41
C THR A 29 4.88 -6.17 4.46
N LEU A 30 3.99 -6.34 3.48
CA LEU A 30 4.04 -7.48 2.54
C LEU A 30 5.39 -7.51 1.80
N ARG A 31 5.79 -6.38 1.21
CA ARG A 31 7.02 -6.23 0.44
C ARG A 31 7.53 -4.80 0.51
N ALA A 32 8.84 -4.65 0.52
CA ALA A 32 9.53 -3.37 0.47
C ALA A 32 10.63 -3.39 -0.59
N GLU A 33 11.00 -2.21 -1.08
CA GLU A 33 12.13 -2.01 -1.97
C GLU A 33 12.90 -0.75 -1.57
N THR A 34 14.21 -0.75 -1.80
CA THR A 34 15.02 0.46 -1.67
C THR A 34 15.03 1.20 -2.99
N ILE A 35 14.62 2.47 -2.98
CA ILE A 35 14.70 3.37 -4.13
C ILE A 35 15.66 4.53 -3.87
N PRO A 36 16.26 5.13 -4.91
CA PRO A 36 16.99 6.39 -4.79
C PRO A 36 16.10 7.48 -4.18
N LEU A 37 16.72 8.39 -3.42
CA LEU A 37 16.03 9.57 -2.91
C LEU A 37 15.99 10.64 -4.01
N ASP A 38 14.95 10.58 -4.84
CA ASP A 38 14.65 11.55 -5.89
C ASP A 38 13.13 11.81 -5.99
N GLU A 39 12.69 12.59 -6.98
CA GLU A 39 11.27 12.93 -7.17
C GLU A 39 10.35 11.72 -7.37
N ASN A 40 10.87 10.55 -7.78
CA ASN A 40 10.07 9.33 -7.96
C ASN A 40 9.69 8.67 -6.64
N ALA A 41 10.31 9.08 -5.52
CA ALA A 41 9.92 8.65 -4.18
C ALA A 41 8.63 9.35 -3.68
N LEU A 42 8.18 10.41 -4.36
CA LEU A 42 6.99 11.17 -3.96
C LEU A 42 5.73 10.27 -3.96
N GLY A 43 4.95 10.33 -2.87
CA GLY A 43 3.74 9.53 -2.71
C GLY A 43 3.98 8.06 -2.36
N ARG A 44 5.24 7.60 -2.32
CA ARG A 44 5.57 6.28 -1.78
C ARG A 44 5.42 6.28 -0.26
N VAL A 45 5.11 5.11 0.31
CA VAL A 45 4.94 4.92 1.75
C VAL A 45 6.22 4.31 2.31
N LEU A 46 6.77 4.87 3.37
CA LEU A 46 7.96 4.35 4.03
C LEU A 46 7.70 2.96 4.62
N ALA A 47 8.56 2.00 4.30
CA ALA A 47 8.53 0.66 4.90
C ALA A 47 9.14 0.65 6.30
N GLU A 48 10.14 1.50 6.53
CA GLU A 48 10.88 1.61 7.78
C GLU A 48 10.98 3.07 8.26
N PRO A 49 11.17 3.31 9.57
CA PRO A 49 11.40 4.66 10.07
C PRO A 49 12.72 5.25 9.56
N ILE A 50 12.71 6.55 9.27
CA ILE A 50 13.93 7.29 8.92
C ILE A 50 14.52 7.89 10.19
N TRP A 51 15.76 7.50 10.48
CA TRP A 51 16.57 8.03 11.57
C TRP A 51 17.66 8.95 11.04
N ALA A 52 17.94 10.04 11.73
CA ALA A 52 19.01 10.95 11.40
C ALA A 52 20.38 10.23 11.40
N LYS A 53 21.07 10.17 10.25
CA LYS A 53 22.45 9.63 10.19
C LYS A 53 23.47 10.67 10.63
N ILE A 54 23.15 11.95 10.47
CA ILE A 54 24.01 13.09 10.79
C ILE A 54 23.23 14.09 11.63
N SER A 55 23.95 14.81 12.51
CA SER A 55 23.40 16.00 13.17
C SER A 55 23.45 17.19 12.23
N SER A 56 22.41 18.03 12.26
CA SER A 56 22.36 19.31 11.54
C SER A 56 22.18 20.46 12.53
N PRO A 57 23.10 21.44 12.58
CA PRO A 57 24.35 21.56 11.82
C PRO A 57 25.41 20.53 12.27
N ARG A 58 26.36 20.22 11.37
CA ARG A 58 27.46 19.26 11.62
C ARG A 58 28.59 19.79 12.52
N GLU A 59 28.76 21.11 12.60
CA GLU A 59 29.76 21.76 13.42
C GLU A 59 29.14 22.91 14.21
N ALA A 60 29.57 23.06 15.47
CA ALA A 60 29.19 24.21 16.30
C ALA A 60 30.14 25.38 15.98
N SER A 61 29.58 26.56 15.70
CA SER A 61 30.37 27.80 15.55
C SER A 61 30.79 28.39 16.89
N THR A 62 31.83 29.23 16.87
CA THR A 62 32.41 29.93 18.03
C THR A 62 31.35 30.68 18.85
N PRO A 63 31.45 30.75 20.19
CA PRO A 63 30.42 31.35 21.04
C PRO A 63 29.97 32.75 20.57
N TRP A 64 28.66 32.92 20.40
CA TRP A 64 27.95 34.21 20.25
C TRP A 64 28.05 34.97 18.92
N ALA A 65 28.46 34.34 17.81
CA ALA A 65 28.31 34.92 16.47
C ALA A 65 27.58 33.98 15.50
N HIS A 66 26.33 34.30 15.12
CA HIS A 66 25.56 33.56 14.10
C HIS A 66 25.57 32.01 14.26
N VAL A 67 25.61 31.52 15.51
CA VAL A 67 25.77 30.09 15.80
C VAL A 67 24.43 29.41 15.87
N ARG A 68 24.23 28.42 14.99
CA ARG A 68 23.29 27.33 15.23
C ARG A 68 24.00 26.24 16.05
N PRO A 69 23.58 25.88 17.27
CA PRO A 69 24.21 24.81 18.02
C PRO A 69 24.11 23.48 17.26
N MET A 70 25.12 22.63 17.38
CA MET A 70 25.11 21.31 16.73
C MET A 70 23.84 20.55 17.11
N GLY A 71 23.09 20.10 16.10
CA GLY A 71 21.82 19.40 16.30
C GLY A 71 20.60 20.27 16.60
N GLU A 72 20.66 21.59 16.39
CA GLU A 72 19.50 22.50 16.53
C GLU A 72 18.32 22.09 15.64
N ASP A 73 18.59 21.72 14.39
CA ASP A 73 17.53 21.25 13.48
C ASP A 73 17.23 19.76 13.71
N MET A 74 18.27 18.96 13.97
CA MET A 74 18.13 17.53 14.22
C MET A 74 19.41 16.88 14.79
N VAL A 75 19.24 15.99 15.76
CA VAL A 75 20.34 15.20 16.36
C VAL A 75 20.46 13.85 15.64
N ALA A 76 21.68 13.36 15.41
CA ALA A 76 21.87 11.97 14.97
C ALA A 76 21.10 11.00 15.89
N THR A 77 20.55 9.93 15.33
CA THR A 77 19.63 8.96 15.98
C THR A 77 18.24 9.50 16.37
N GLN A 78 17.91 10.76 16.07
CA GLN A 78 16.55 11.26 16.19
C GLN A 78 15.65 10.66 15.10
N LEU A 79 14.42 10.29 15.46
CA LEU A 79 13.39 9.89 14.51
C LEU A 79 12.98 11.11 13.67
N VAL A 80 13.09 10.98 12.36
CA VAL A 80 12.74 12.04 11.39
C VAL A 80 11.33 11.81 10.87
N LEU A 81 11.07 10.58 10.40
CA LEU A 81 9.78 10.16 9.87
C LEU A 81 9.48 8.72 10.35
N PRO A 82 8.26 8.43 10.80
CA PRO A 82 7.86 7.08 11.17
C PRO A 82 7.66 6.19 9.93
N ALA A 83 7.70 4.87 10.12
CA ALA A 83 7.22 3.91 9.11
C ALA A 83 5.73 4.14 8.82
N GLY A 84 5.28 3.79 7.61
CA GLY A 84 3.91 4.01 7.15
C GLY A 84 3.60 5.46 6.75
N HIS A 85 4.58 6.37 6.85
CA HIS A 85 4.42 7.75 6.42
C HIS A 85 4.47 7.85 4.88
N THR A 86 3.49 8.56 4.30
CA THR A 86 3.47 8.83 2.86
C THR A 86 4.36 10.04 2.55
N LEU A 87 5.36 9.86 1.69
CA LEU A 87 6.36 10.87 1.39
C LEU A 87 5.75 12.07 0.64
N ARG A 88 5.94 13.27 1.21
CA ARG A 88 5.60 14.57 0.63
C ARG A 88 6.88 15.29 0.19
N PRO A 89 6.79 16.38 -0.60
CA PRO A 89 7.98 17.08 -1.11
C PRO A 89 8.94 17.54 0.00
N VAL A 90 8.41 18.05 1.12
CA VAL A 90 9.22 18.49 2.27
C VAL A 90 9.93 17.34 2.98
N ASP A 91 9.35 16.15 2.93
CA ASP A 91 9.90 14.97 3.58
C ASP A 91 11.16 14.50 2.84
N LEU A 92 11.20 14.61 1.50
CA LEU A 92 12.40 14.30 0.71
C LEU A 92 13.59 15.19 1.09
N GLY A 93 13.33 16.49 1.28
CA GLY A 93 14.35 17.44 1.73
C GLY A 93 14.84 17.14 3.14
N ALA A 94 13.93 16.78 4.05
CA ALA A 94 14.29 16.34 5.40
C ALA A 94 15.20 15.10 5.31
N ILE A 95 14.77 14.03 4.64
CA ILE A 95 15.53 12.79 4.49
C ILE A 95 16.93 13.03 3.90
N ALA A 96 17.03 13.90 2.89
CA ALA A 96 18.31 14.28 2.28
C ALA A 96 19.21 15.02 3.30
N GLY A 97 18.65 16.01 4.00
CA GLY A 97 19.32 16.76 5.07
C GLY A 97 19.76 15.88 6.25
N CYS A 98 19.13 14.72 6.41
CA CYS A 98 19.47 13.70 7.41
C CYS A 98 20.58 12.75 6.97
N GLY A 99 21.13 12.91 5.77
CA GLY A 99 22.24 12.12 5.24
C GLY A 99 21.82 10.81 4.56
N HIS A 100 20.58 10.68 4.10
CA HIS A 100 20.15 9.54 3.30
C HIS A 100 20.16 9.87 1.81
N SER A 101 20.58 8.91 0.99
CA SER A 101 20.57 8.99 -0.48
C SER A 101 19.56 8.02 -1.12
N GLY A 102 18.86 7.24 -0.28
CA GLY A 102 17.85 6.26 -0.69
C GLY A 102 16.94 5.97 0.49
N VAL A 103 15.76 5.42 0.19
CA VAL A 103 14.71 5.14 1.16
C VAL A 103 14.10 3.77 0.93
N GLU A 104 13.75 3.08 2.01
CA GLU A 104 12.95 1.86 1.93
C GLU A 104 11.46 2.20 1.92
N VAL A 105 10.78 1.77 0.86
CA VAL A 105 9.36 2.05 0.64
C VAL A 105 8.59 0.76 0.41
N THR A 106 7.31 0.76 0.74
CA THR A 106 6.44 -0.38 0.53
C THR A 106 6.12 -0.53 -0.96
N ILE A 107 6.01 -1.79 -1.41
CA ILE A 107 5.51 -2.09 -2.76
C ILE A 107 3.98 -2.19 -2.68
N PRO A 108 3.23 -1.49 -3.55
CA PRO A 108 1.77 -1.61 -3.62
C PRO A 108 1.33 -3.08 -3.70
N PRO A 109 0.42 -3.55 -2.82
CA PRO A 109 -0.08 -4.91 -2.89
C PRO A 109 -0.84 -5.12 -4.20
N ARG A 110 -0.57 -6.22 -4.88
CA ARG A 110 -1.25 -6.62 -6.10
C ARG A 110 -2.56 -7.29 -5.74
N VAL A 111 -3.69 -6.73 -6.20
CA VAL A 111 -5.03 -7.25 -5.87
C VAL A 111 -5.72 -7.72 -7.15
N ALA A 112 -6.07 -9.00 -7.22
CA ALA A 112 -6.86 -9.55 -8.31
C ALA A 112 -8.35 -9.34 -8.06
N ILE A 113 -9.06 -8.86 -9.08
CA ILE A 113 -10.52 -8.71 -9.05
C ILE A 113 -11.11 -9.62 -10.13
N LEU A 114 -11.89 -10.60 -9.68
CA LEU A 114 -12.46 -11.67 -10.49
C LEU A 114 -13.98 -11.49 -10.57
N PRO A 115 -14.50 -10.78 -11.58
CA PRO A 115 -15.94 -10.71 -11.81
C PRO A 115 -16.46 -12.08 -12.26
N THR A 116 -17.45 -12.60 -11.53
CA THR A 116 -18.12 -13.88 -11.83
C THR A 116 -19.61 -13.67 -12.00
N GLY A 117 -20.17 -14.25 -13.06
CA GLY A 117 -21.60 -14.18 -13.34
C GLY A 117 -21.87 -14.46 -14.81
N THR A 118 -22.77 -15.41 -15.07
CA THR A 118 -23.12 -15.81 -16.45
C THR A 118 -23.88 -14.72 -17.20
N GLU A 119 -24.60 -13.88 -16.46
CA GLU A 119 -25.38 -12.75 -16.93
C GLU A 119 -24.56 -11.46 -17.12
N LEU A 120 -23.30 -11.46 -16.68
CA LEU A 120 -22.47 -10.26 -16.69
C LEU A 120 -21.94 -9.95 -18.10
N ILE A 121 -22.09 -8.69 -18.52
CA ILE A 121 -21.54 -8.17 -19.77
C ILE A 121 -20.55 -7.02 -19.54
N PRO A 122 -19.51 -6.88 -20.38
CA PRO A 122 -18.58 -5.77 -20.30
C PRO A 122 -19.24 -4.40 -20.54
N ILE A 123 -18.69 -3.36 -19.91
CA ILE A 123 -19.05 -1.97 -20.18
C ILE A 123 -18.86 -1.63 -21.65
N GLY A 124 -19.85 -0.98 -22.26
CA GLY A 124 -19.83 -0.57 -23.66
C GLY A 124 -20.49 -1.57 -24.62
N GLN A 125 -20.93 -2.73 -24.14
CA GLN A 125 -21.76 -3.65 -24.93
C GLN A 125 -23.25 -3.29 -24.82
N SER A 126 -24.02 -3.63 -25.85
CA SER A 126 -25.48 -3.45 -25.86
C SER A 126 -26.14 -4.54 -25.02
N ALA A 127 -26.80 -4.14 -23.92
CA ALA A 127 -27.46 -5.07 -23.02
C ALA A 127 -28.77 -5.61 -23.61
N GLN A 128 -28.96 -6.92 -23.53
CA GLN A 128 -30.23 -7.59 -23.77
C GLN A 128 -31.00 -7.82 -22.46
N ARG A 129 -32.24 -8.28 -22.57
CA ARG A 129 -33.05 -8.61 -21.39
C ARG A 129 -32.41 -9.79 -20.65
N GLY A 130 -31.95 -9.54 -19.43
CA GLY A 130 -31.28 -10.52 -18.59
C GLY A 130 -29.80 -10.22 -18.35
N ASP A 131 -29.20 -9.35 -19.17
CA ASP A 131 -27.81 -8.95 -19.00
C ASP A 131 -27.65 -7.95 -17.87
N ILE A 132 -26.53 -8.04 -17.16
CA ILE A 132 -26.11 -7.11 -16.12
C ILE A 132 -24.76 -6.51 -16.53
N LEU A 133 -24.69 -5.18 -16.60
CA LEU A 133 -23.42 -4.50 -16.84
C LEU A 133 -22.48 -4.72 -15.66
N GLU A 134 -21.29 -5.24 -15.93
CA GLU A 134 -20.25 -5.41 -14.93
C GLU A 134 -19.60 -4.05 -14.63
N TYR A 135 -19.89 -3.49 -13.45
CA TYR A 135 -19.27 -2.25 -12.97
C TYR A 135 -18.55 -2.42 -11.62
N ASN A 136 -18.82 -3.50 -10.88
CA ASN A 136 -18.26 -3.75 -9.56
C ASN A 136 -16.73 -3.79 -9.62
N SER A 137 -16.16 -4.42 -10.64
CA SER A 137 -14.72 -4.51 -10.81
C SER A 137 -14.05 -3.16 -11.04
N VAL A 138 -14.76 -2.19 -11.64
CA VAL A 138 -14.29 -0.81 -11.79
C VAL A 138 -14.27 -0.11 -10.44
N VAL A 139 -15.37 -0.23 -9.69
CA VAL A 139 -15.52 0.39 -8.36
C VAL A 139 -14.52 -0.17 -7.35
N LEU A 140 -14.32 -1.49 -7.35
CA LEU A 140 -13.34 -2.17 -6.50
C LEU A 140 -11.90 -1.81 -6.90
N ALA A 141 -11.59 -1.78 -8.20
CA ALA A 141 -10.26 -1.38 -8.65
C ALA A 141 -9.93 0.08 -8.27
N ALA A 142 -10.90 0.98 -8.38
CA ALA A 142 -10.72 2.37 -7.97
C ALA A 142 -10.43 2.48 -6.47
N GLN A 143 -11.19 1.79 -5.62
CA GLN A 143 -10.96 1.76 -4.18
C GLN A 143 -9.58 1.18 -3.82
N VAL A 144 -9.17 0.09 -4.47
CA VAL A 144 -7.83 -0.49 -4.24
C VAL A 144 -6.73 0.52 -4.58
N ARG A 145 -6.85 1.27 -5.68
CA ARG A 145 -5.86 2.31 -6.03
C ARG A 145 -5.85 3.44 -5.02
N ASP A 146 -7.01 3.88 -4.57
CA ASP A 146 -7.15 4.93 -3.55
C ASP A 146 -6.49 4.52 -2.22
N TRP A 147 -6.57 3.24 -1.87
CA TRP A 147 -5.87 2.66 -0.71
C TRP A 147 -4.38 2.37 -0.94
N GLY A 148 -3.82 2.72 -2.11
CA GLY A 148 -2.41 2.54 -2.43
C GLY A 148 -2.02 1.15 -2.96
N GLY A 149 -2.99 0.32 -3.34
CA GLY A 149 -2.79 -0.98 -3.97
C GLY A 149 -2.74 -0.93 -5.50
N ALA A 150 -2.31 -2.04 -6.10
CA ALA A 150 -2.23 -2.24 -7.55
C ALA A 150 -3.29 -3.27 -8.01
N PRO A 151 -4.47 -2.84 -8.47
CA PRO A 151 -5.52 -3.77 -8.88
C PRO A 151 -5.28 -4.31 -10.30
N THR A 152 -5.62 -5.58 -10.48
CA THR A 152 -5.73 -6.27 -11.77
C THR A 152 -7.15 -6.76 -11.95
N ARG A 153 -7.86 -6.22 -12.95
CA ARG A 153 -9.20 -6.68 -13.32
C ARG A 153 -9.09 -7.83 -14.31
N TYR A 154 -9.60 -9.00 -13.92
CA TYR A 154 -9.67 -10.15 -14.81
C TYR A 154 -10.90 -10.05 -15.71
N PRO A 155 -10.90 -10.78 -16.85
CA PRO A 155 -12.11 -10.96 -17.64
C PRO A 155 -13.25 -11.58 -16.83
N ILE A 156 -14.49 -11.27 -17.23
CA ILE A 156 -15.70 -11.89 -16.67
C ILE A 156 -15.60 -13.40 -16.86
N THR A 157 -15.74 -14.13 -15.75
CA THR A 157 -15.77 -15.60 -15.75
C THR A 157 -17.22 -16.03 -15.57
N PRO A 158 -17.78 -16.85 -16.48
CA PRO A 158 -19.12 -17.43 -16.29
C PRO A 158 -19.20 -18.26 -15.01
N ASP A 159 -20.42 -18.58 -14.55
CA ASP A 159 -20.62 -19.40 -13.33
C ASP A 159 -20.34 -20.89 -13.57
N ASP A 160 -19.11 -21.19 -13.98
CA ASP A 160 -18.56 -22.52 -14.05
C ASP A 160 -17.56 -22.72 -12.91
N PHE A 161 -17.83 -23.73 -12.08
CA PHE A 161 -17.03 -24.01 -10.89
C PHE A 161 -15.55 -24.26 -11.22
N ASN A 162 -15.25 -24.98 -12.31
CA ASN A 162 -13.88 -25.33 -12.67
C ASN A 162 -13.13 -24.11 -13.20
N ALA A 163 -13.77 -23.29 -14.03
CA ALA A 163 -13.22 -22.05 -14.57
C ALA A 163 -12.91 -21.06 -13.44
N ILE A 164 -13.83 -20.87 -12.49
CA ILE A 164 -13.61 -20.02 -11.31
C ILE A 164 -12.44 -20.54 -10.50
N CYS A 165 -12.41 -21.85 -10.22
CA CYS A 165 -11.31 -22.47 -9.47
C CYS A 165 -9.95 -22.29 -10.16
N GLU A 166 -9.89 -22.42 -11.49
CA GLU A 166 -8.68 -22.18 -12.26
C GLU A 166 -8.22 -20.73 -12.15
N LYS A 167 -9.14 -19.78 -12.33
CA LYS A 167 -8.83 -18.35 -12.26
C LYS A 167 -8.39 -17.88 -10.88
N VAL A 168 -9.02 -18.39 -9.83
CA VAL A 168 -8.59 -18.13 -8.44
C VAL A 168 -7.17 -18.66 -8.20
N ARG A 169 -6.83 -19.87 -8.68
CA ARG A 169 -5.48 -20.43 -8.55
C ARG A 169 -4.44 -19.65 -9.35
N GLU A 170 -4.80 -19.18 -10.54
CA GLU A 170 -3.95 -18.33 -11.37
C GLU A 170 -3.65 -17.00 -10.67
N ALA A 171 -4.69 -16.34 -10.16
CA ALA A 171 -4.59 -15.09 -9.42
C ALA A 171 -3.72 -15.25 -8.16
N ALA A 172 -3.98 -16.28 -7.35
CA ALA A 172 -3.28 -16.53 -6.09
C ALA A 172 -1.76 -16.80 -6.24
N ARG A 173 -1.28 -17.19 -7.42
CA ARG A 173 0.16 -17.36 -7.68
C ARG A 173 0.87 -16.03 -7.93
N THR A 174 0.14 -15.01 -8.34
CA THR A 174 0.72 -13.77 -8.88
C THR A 174 0.28 -12.53 -8.12
N HIS A 175 -0.81 -12.58 -7.36
CA HIS A 175 -1.36 -11.46 -6.59
C HIS A 175 -1.28 -11.75 -5.09
N ASP A 176 -1.23 -10.68 -4.31
CA ASP A 176 -1.15 -10.74 -2.85
C ASP A 176 -2.55 -10.90 -2.22
N LEU A 177 -3.58 -10.46 -2.94
CA LEU A 177 -5.00 -10.56 -2.60
C LEU A 177 -5.84 -10.93 -3.83
#